data_AF-A0A4Z1JR65-F1
#
_entry.id   AF-A0A4Z1JR65-F1
#
_cell.length_a   1.000
_cell.length_b   1.000
_cell.length_c   1.000
_cell.angle_alpha   90.00
_cell.angle_beta   90.00
_cell.angle_gamma   90.00
#
_symmetry.space_group_name_H-M   'P 1'
#
loop_
_entity.id
_entity.type
_entity.pdbx_description
1 polymer ?
#
loop_
_entity_poly.entity_id
_entity_poly.type
_entity_poly.pdbx_seq_one_letter_code
_entity_poly.pdbx_strand_id
1 'polypeptide(L)'
;MVAPKSPDYLESDEYPIILESQRRYLKMLDSPNSALDDLMDLVGEITYDEAKKFDQRWEQKDLKGVGRMSAVYDKVIEDTHTKYCLPEILRSMPRPIVRSLVENTIGYNYTTDPDFKKLFLESDACAGTYIQTLVVKDAMGKGLNSNEWQRLLNVVERYIAGEGRVIHINSSDEHKQAAQEAAEIEHVYAFKKTRITEVLKTCQKGKRYFMPDKRYRMDLAFCNMIRKRIRLDLDPSGLVRQIQMPCAIGCSEHLNKRSLDYHPAFALQGVTKLWGFMLSCLEFLGIKMEIICLPVIKIWKAEQMNYAEILATLLAHSMADRNGLNVKGPGDKADLNRSVTFEEEKQQIFVRREWAMNNLDLSIEKARSKIEAVDHAKSFWESGADKMINETRAAIELSDTVPQVLAELKDTENRKIEEFEKTKMRLDEDDQKLSSIADTLSAYSAFKNDIGKWLQDEEDEDEILAAD
;
A
#
# COMPACT_ATOMS: atom_id res chain seq x y z
N MET A 1 -27.44 -6.37 14.53
CA MET A 1 -26.62 -5.40 15.28
C MET A 1 -25.30 -5.36 14.56
N VAL A 2 -24.96 -4.23 13.92
CA VAL A 2 -23.67 -4.09 13.24
C VAL A 2 -22.59 -3.96 14.32
N ALA A 3 -21.46 -4.66 14.16
CA ALA A 3 -20.33 -4.54 15.07
C ALA A 3 -19.96 -3.06 15.27
N PRO A 4 -19.70 -2.60 16.51
CA PRO A 4 -19.36 -1.21 16.77
C PRO A 4 -18.10 -0.83 16.00
N LYS A 5 -18.13 0.33 15.32
CA LYS A 5 -16.94 0.85 14.64
C LYS A 5 -15.86 1.12 15.68
N SER A 6 -14.70 0.48 15.55
CA SER A 6 -13.52 0.85 16.34
C SER A 6 -13.09 2.26 15.92
N PRO A 7 -13.15 3.27 16.81
CA PRO A 7 -12.59 4.58 16.49
C PRO A 7 -11.09 4.37 16.23
N ASP A 8 -10.65 4.80 15.04
CA ASP A 8 -9.27 4.69 14.54
C ASP A 8 -8.75 3.28 14.19
N TYR A 9 -9.64 2.28 14.13
CA TYR A 9 -9.29 0.87 13.85
C TYR A 9 -8.16 0.38 14.75
N LEU A 10 -8.14 0.85 16.00
CA LEU A 10 -7.21 0.40 17.01
C LEU A 10 -7.55 -1.03 17.43
N GLU A 11 -6.51 -1.75 17.84
CA GLU A 11 -6.68 -3.09 18.38
C GLU A 11 -7.46 -2.99 19.70
N SER A 12 -8.38 -3.92 19.89
CA SER A 12 -9.12 -4.08 21.14
C SER A 12 -9.07 -5.55 21.57
N ASP A 13 -9.58 -5.82 22.76
CA ASP A 13 -9.84 -7.17 23.24
C ASP A 13 -10.75 -7.98 22.29
N GLU A 14 -11.74 -7.34 21.65
CA GLU A 14 -12.61 -7.96 20.64
C GLU A 14 -11.98 -8.02 19.23
N TYR A 15 -11.05 -7.10 18.91
CA TYR A 15 -10.30 -6.97 17.66
C TYR A 15 -8.77 -7.04 17.91
N PRO A 16 -8.23 -8.21 18.27
CA PRO A 16 -6.85 -8.32 18.74
C PRO A 16 -5.79 -8.10 17.66
N ILE A 17 -6.17 -8.18 16.37
CA ILE A 17 -5.24 -8.09 15.23
C ILE A 17 -5.85 -7.20 14.16
N ILE A 18 -5.21 -6.05 13.93
CA ILE A 18 -5.50 -5.19 12.79
C ILE A 18 -4.19 -4.80 12.12
N LEU A 19 -3.91 -5.43 10.98
CA LEU A 19 -2.74 -5.16 10.14
C LEU A 19 -2.82 -3.76 9.54
N GLU A 20 -1.67 -3.16 9.24
CA GLU A 20 -1.62 -1.82 8.64
C GLU A 20 -2.40 -1.74 7.32
N SER A 21 -2.30 -2.78 6.48
CA SER A 21 -3.08 -2.91 5.26
C SER A 21 -4.59 -2.91 5.54
N GLN A 22 -5.05 -3.64 6.56
CA GLN A 22 -6.45 -3.64 6.97
C GLN A 22 -6.90 -2.25 7.42
N ARG A 23 -6.09 -1.53 8.21
CA ARG A 23 -6.40 -0.14 8.62
C ARG A 23 -6.59 0.77 7.41
N ARG A 24 -5.70 0.67 6.42
CA ARG A 24 -5.80 1.46 5.17
C ARG A 24 -7.07 1.10 4.40
N TYR A 25 -7.40 -0.19 4.25
CA TYR A 25 -8.63 -0.64 3.59
C TYR A 25 -9.88 -0.13 4.30
N LEU A 26 -9.92 -0.20 5.64
CA LEU A 26 -11.09 0.25 6.41
C LEU A 26 -11.27 1.76 6.36
N LYS A 27 -10.18 2.54 6.46
CA LYS A 27 -10.19 3.99 6.22
C LYS A 27 -10.77 4.33 4.85
N MET A 28 -10.35 3.59 3.81
CA MET A 28 -10.91 3.76 2.48
C MET A 28 -12.41 3.44 2.47
N LEU A 29 -12.83 2.31 3.05
CA LEU A 29 -14.24 1.90 3.08
C LEU A 29 -15.17 2.82 3.89
N ASP A 30 -14.66 3.55 4.88
CA ASP A 30 -15.41 4.52 5.68
C ASP A 30 -15.43 5.93 5.09
N SER A 31 -14.61 6.22 4.06
CA SER A 31 -14.67 7.50 3.36
C SER A 31 -16.04 7.66 2.66
N PRO A 32 -16.79 8.74 2.92
CA PRO A 32 -18.17 8.89 2.45
C PRO A 32 -18.31 8.93 0.92
N ASN A 33 -17.23 9.22 0.21
CA ASN A 33 -17.18 9.30 -1.25
C ASN A 33 -16.24 8.25 -1.88
N SER A 34 -15.87 7.19 -1.14
CA SER A 34 -15.05 6.13 -1.74
C SER A 34 -15.88 5.16 -2.55
N ALA A 35 -15.50 5.00 -3.81
CA ALA A 35 -15.95 3.87 -4.61
C ALA A 35 -15.17 2.61 -4.20
N LEU A 36 -15.68 1.42 -4.54
CA LEU A 36 -14.89 0.19 -4.41
C LEU A 36 -13.65 0.20 -5.31
N ASP A 37 -13.66 0.99 -6.39
CA ASP A 37 -12.51 1.23 -7.24
C ASP A 37 -11.37 1.89 -6.48
N ASP A 38 -11.66 2.85 -5.59
CA ASP A 38 -10.64 3.49 -4.75
C ASP A 38 -9.99 2.47 -3.79
N LEU A 39 -10.77 1.49 -3.31
CA LEU A 39 -10.23 0.36 -2.54
C LEU A 39 -9.37 -0.55 -3.42
N MET A 40 -9.75 -0.78 -4.67
CA MET A 40 -8.97 -1.62 -5.58
C MET A 40 -7.63 -0.97 -5.95
N ASP A 41 -7.62 0.33 -6.21
CA ASP A 41 -6.40 1.13 -6.43
C ASP A 41 -5.45 0.94 -5.22
N LEU A 42 -5.98 1.04 -4.00
CA LEU A 42 -5.24 0.85 -2.76
C LEU A 42 -4.74 -0.60 -2.57
N VAL A 43 -5.53 -1.61 -2.92
CA VAL A 43 -5.09 -3.02 -2.91
C VAL A 43 -3.91 -3.22 -3.86
N GLY A 44 -3.97 -2.61 -5.06
CA GLY A 44 -2.87 -2.65 -6.02
C GLY A 44 -1.59 -2.01 -5.47
N GLU A 45 -1.69 -0.81 -4.90
CA GLU A 45 -0.57 -0.09 -4.28
C GLU A 45 0.09 -0.91 -3.16
N ILE A 46 -0.71 -1.42 -2.21
CA ILE A 46 -0.17 -2.22 -1.10
C ILE A 46 0.47 -3.51 -1.62
N THR A 47 -0.16 -4.15 -2.60
CA THR A 47 0.38 -5.37 -3.21
C THR A 47 1.73 -5.12 -3.88
N TYR A 48 1.87 -4.00 -4.60
CA TYR A 48 3.14 -3.59 -5.20
C TYR A 48 4.23 -3.34 -4.15
N ASP A 49 3.91 -2.63 -3.08
CA ASP A 49 4.84 -2.38 -1.96
C ASP A 49 5.29 -3.68 -1.27
N GLU A 50 4.36 -4.62 -1.08
CA GLU A 50 4.67 -5.92 -0.49
C GLU A 50 5.53 -6.79 -1.42
N ALA A 51 5.29 -6.76 -2.74
CA ALA A 51 6.13 -7.42 -3.73
C ALA A 51 7.57 -6.90 -3.68
N LYS A 52 7.75 -5.58 -3.66
CA LYS A 52 9.08 -4.96 -3.55
C LYS A 52 9.82 -5.36 -2.27
N LYS A 53 9.11 -5.37 -1.13
CA LYS A 53 9.70 -5.83 0.15
C LYS A 53 10.04 -7.32 0.11
N PHE A 54 9.25 -8.12 -0.61
CA PHE A 54 9.48 -9.54 -0.77
C PHE A 54 10.76 -9.81 -1.57
N ASP A 55 10.95 -9.13 -2.70
CA ASP A 55 12.15 -9.28 -3.55
C ASP A 55 13.43 -8.92 -2.79
N GLN A 56 13.39 -7.82 -2.03
CA GLN A 56 14.52 -7.41 -1.17
C GLN A 56 14.89 -8.47 -0.14
N ARG A 57 13.92 -9.16 0.46
CA ARG A 57 14.16 -10.26 1.42
C ARG A 57 14.61 -11.54 0.73
N TRP A 58 14.14 -11.79 -0.49
CA TRP A 58 14.53 -12.96 -1.28
C TRP A 58 16.02 -12.90 -1.66
N GLU A 59 16.49 -11.73 -2.09
CA GLU A 59 17.91 -11.49 -2.38
C GLU A 59 18.81 -11.71 -1.15
N GLN A 60 18.26 -11.51 0.06
CA GLN A 60 18.93 -11.75 1.34
C GLN A 60 18.97 -13.24 1.78
N LYS A 61 18.53 -14.18 0.93
CA LYS A 61 18.64 -15.66 1.08
C LYS A 61 17.86 -16.35 2.21
N ASP A 62 17.05 -15.63 2.99
CA ASP A 62 16.38 -16.21 4.18
C ASP A 62 15.08 -17.00 3.92
N LEU A 63 14.55 -17.06 2.68
CA LEU A 63 13.19 -17.54 2.44
C LEU A 63 13.05 -18.52 1.25
N LYS A 64 13.83 -19.62 1.20
CA LYS A 64 13.57 -20.71 0.22
C LYS A 64 12.23 -21.41 0.52
N GLY A 65 11.16 -21.01 -0.18
CA GLY A 65 9.83 -21.65 -0.08
C GLY A 65 8.63 -20.74 -0.40
N VAL A 66 8.83 -19.43 -0.51
CA VAL A 66 7.75 -18.42 -0.57
C VAL A 66 7.39 -17.96 -1.99
N GLY A 67 7.97 -18.56 -3.04
CA GLY A 67 7.83 -18.11 -4.43
C GLY A 67 6.39 -18.06 -5.00
N ARG A 68 5.38 -18.57 -4.29
CA ARG A 68 3.98 -18.49 -4.74
C ARG A 68 3.32 -17.14 -4.49
N MET A 69 3.78 -16.37 -3.50
CA MET A 69 3.20 -15.03 -3.26
C MET A 69 3.61 -14.03 -4.33
N SER A 70 4.81 -14.15 -4.91
CA SER A 70 5.25 -13.32 -6.04
C SER A 70 4.27 -13.42 -7.22
N ALA A 71 3.91 -14.64 -7.62
CA ALA A 71 2.98 -14.86 -8.74
C ALA A 71 1.57 -14.28 -8.46
N VAL A 72 1.14 -14.24 -7.19
CA VAL A 72 -0.11 -13.59 -6.81
C VAL A 72 -0.01 -12.08 -7.00
N TYR A 73 1.10 -11.48 -6.55
CA TYR A 73 1.32 -10.04 -6.70
C TYR A 73 1.43 -9.63 -8.16
N ASP A 74 2.17 -10.39 -8.97
CA ASP A 74 2.28 -10.16 -10.41
C ASP A 74 0.91 -10.18 -11.10
N LYS A 75 0.04 -11.14 -10.73
CA LYS A 75 -1.33 -11.20 -11.25
C LYS A 75 -2.18 -10.00 -10.85
N VAL A 76 -2.05 -9.51 -9.62
CA VAL A 76 -2.77 -8.32 -9.16
C VAL A 76 -2.30 -7.08 -9.92
N ILE A 77 -0.99 -6.88 -10.03
CA ILE A 77 -0.38 -5.76 -10.74
C ILE A 77 -0.78 -5.80 -12.22
N GLU A 78 -0.65 -6.95 -12.88
CA GLU A 78 -1.06 -7.13 -14.29
C GLU A 78 -2.56 -6.79 -14.46
N ASP A 79 -3.43 -7.29 -13.58
CA ASP A 79 -4.86 -7.07 -13.66
C ASP A 79 -5.26 -5.60 -13.48
N THR A 80 -4.61 -4.89 -12.55
CA THR A 80 -4.84 -3.45 -12.34
C THR A 80 -4.48 -2.59 -13.54
N HIS A 81 -3.67 -3.09 -14.48
CA HIS A 81 -3.27 -2.36 -15.68
C HIS A 81 -3.92 -2.84 -16.98
N THR A 82 -4.29 -4.13 -17.07
CA THR A 82 -4.64 -4.74 -18.36
C THR A 82 -6.01 -5.40 -18.40
N LYS A 83 -6.34 -6.25 -17.42
CA LYS A 83 -7.49 -7.18 -17.49
C LYS A 83 -8.71 -6.70 -16.71
N TYR A 84 -8.52 -5.92 -15.64
CA TYR A 84 -9.58 -5.35 -14.80
C TYR A 84 -10.57 -6.37 -14.21
N CYS A 85 -10.20 -7.64 -14.07
CA CYS A 85 -11.05 -8.67 -13.48
C CYS A 85 -11.28 -8.42 -11.97
N LEU A 86 -10.26 -7.99 -11.22
CA LEU A 86 -10.37 -7.71 -9.79
C LEU A 86 -11.34 -6.55 -9.51
N PRO A 87 -11.25 -5.37 -10.18
CA PRO A 87 -12.28 -4.33 -10.06
C PRO A 87 -13.69 -4.82 -10.43
N GLU A 88 -13.85 -5.57 -11.53
CA GLU A 88 -15.15 -6.12 -11.92
C GLU A 88 -15.76 -7.01 -10.81
N ILE A 89 -14.96 -7.92 -10.27
CA ILE A 89 -15.37 -8.83 -9.20
C ILE A 89 -15.68 -8.04 -7.93
N LEU A 90 -14.83 -7.09 -7.53
CA LEU A 90 -15.02 -6.32 -6.31
C LEU A 90 -16.35 -5.56 -6.32
N ARG A 91 -16.74 -4.94 -7.45
CA ARG A 91 -18.02 -4.23 -7.59
C ARG A 91 -19.24 -5.13 -7.40
N SER A 92 -19.12 -6.43 -7.64
CA SER A 92 -20.21 -7.40 -7.41
C SER A 92 -20.49 -7.68 -5.94
N MET A 93 -19.57 -7.30 -5.04
CA MET A 93 -19.66 -7.60 -3.62
C MET A 93 -20.40 -6.50 -2.83
N PRO A 94 -21.29 -6.86 -1.89
CA PRO A 94 -21.85 -5.88 -0.97
C PRO A 94 -20.74 -5.25 -0.11
N ARG A 95 -20.72 -3.92 0.01
CA ARG A 95 -19.74 -3.21 0.86
C ARG A 95 -19.67 -3.74 2.31
N PRO A 96 -20.78 -4.11 2.98
CA PRO A 96 -20.70 -4.70 4.32
C PRO A 96 -19.96 -6.04 4.36
N ILE A 97 -20.10 -6.88 3.31
CA ILE A 97 -19.34 -8.13 3.18
C ILE A 97 -17.86 -7.82 3.00
N VAL A 98 -17.50 -6.88 2.12
CA VAL A 98 -16.10 -6.45 1.90
C VAL A 98 -15.48 -5.98 3.21
N ARG A 99 -16.17 -5.11 3.96
CA ARG A 99 -15.73 -4.69 5.30
C ARG A 99 -15.51 -5.86 6.24
N SER A 100 -16.49 -6.76 6.33
CA SER A 100 -16.41 -7.88 7.27
C SER A 100 -15.34 -8.91 6.90
N LEU A 101 -15.00 -9.02 5.61
CA LEU A 101 -13.82 -9.76 5.14
C LEU A 101 -12.55 -9.10 5.66
N VAL A 102 -12.39 -7.79 5.42
CA VAL A 102 -11.23 -7.01 5.88
C VAL A 102 -11.07 -7.07 7.40
N GLU A 103 -12.16 -7.05 8.15
CA GLU A 103 -12.15 -7.13 9.61
C GLU A 103 -12.05 -8.57 10.15
N ASN A 104 -12.18 -9.61 9.31
CA ASN A 104 -12.32 -11.00 9.75
C ASN A 104 -13.51 -11.24 10.71
N THR A 105 -14.61 -10.51 10.55
CA THR A 105 -15.82 -10.52 11.41
C THR A 105 -17.02 -11.20 10.76
N ILE A 106 -16.85 -11.84 9.59
CA ILE A 106 -17.92 -12.54 8.85
C ILE A 106 -18.70 -13.51 9.75
N GLY A 107 -18.01 -14.32 10.57
CA GLY A 107 -18.66 -15.31 11.43
C GLY A 107 -19.59 -14.65 12.44
N TYR A 108 -19.09 -13.63 13.14
CA TYR A 108 -19.87 -12.85 14.11
C TYR A 108 -21.08 -12.17 13.46
N ASN A 109 -20.87 -11.42 12.39
CA ASN A 109 -21.95 -10.67 11.72
C ASN A 109 -23.01 -11.62 11.13
N TYR A 110 -22.59 -12.76 10.55
CA TYR A 110 -23.53 -13.74 10.01
C TYR A 110 -24.42 -14.38 11.08
N THR A 111 -23.87 -14.64 12.28
CA THR A 111 -24.63 -15.23 13.38
C THR A 111 -25.51 -14.23 14.11
N THR A 112 -25.11 -12.95 14.18
CA THR A 112 -25.77 -11.94 15.04
C THR A 112 -26.64 -10.93 14.30
N ASP A 113 -26.51 -10.84 12.97
CA ASP A 113 -27.23 -9.86 12.16
C ASP A 113 -28.02 -10.54 11.02
N PRO A 114 -29.36 -10.65 11.16
CA PRO A 114 -30.21 -11.25 10.13
C PRO A 114 -30.19 -10.50 8.79
N ASP A 115 -29.97 -9.19 8.79
CA ASP A 115 -29.93 -8.39 7.55
C ASP A 115 -28.58 -8.57 6.85
N PHE A 116 -27.50 -8.65 7.61
CA PHE A 116 -26.19 -9.04 7.09
C PHE A 116 -26.22 -10.41 6.40
N LYS A 117 -26.91 -11.38 7.01
CA LYS A 117 -27.08 -12.73 6.44
C LYS A 117 -27.76 -12.73 5.07
N LYS A 118 -28.68 -11.79 4.80
CA LYS A 118 -29.36 -11.65 3.50
C LYS A 118 -28.47 -11.12 2.39
N LEU A 119 -27.30 -10.55 2.72
CA LEU A 119 -26.33 -10.05 1.74
C LEU A 119 -25.55 -11.17 1.04
N PHE A 120 -25.52 -12.38 1.61
CA PHE A 120 -24.83 -13.50 0.99
C PHE A 120 -25.61 -14.05 -0.19
N LEU A 121 -24.87 -14.52 -1.18
CA LEU A 121 -25.43 -15.18 -2.35
C LEU A 121 -25.97 -16.56 -1.96
N GLU A 122 -26.93 -17.06 -2.74
CA GLU A 122 -27.45 -18.41 -2.53
C GLU A 122 -26.35 -19.44 -2.77
N SER A 123 -26.32 -20.49 -1.92
CA SER A 123 -25.40 -21.61 -2.08
C SER A 123 -25.99 -22.61 -3.06
N ASP A 124 -25.83 -22.32 -4.34
CA ASP A 124 -26.25 -23.15 -5.48
C ASP A 124 -25.04 -23.85 -6.13
N ALA A 125 -25.27 -24.48 -7.28
CA ALA A 125 -24.25 -25.23 -8.01
C ALA A 125 -23.25 -24.34 -8.77
N CYS A 126 -23.28 -23.03 -8.54
CA CYS A 126 -22.46 -22.05 -9.25
C CYS A 126 -20.99 -22.10 -8.84
N ALA A 127 -20.16 -21.60 -9.74
CA ALA A 127 -18.73 -21.43 -9.56
C ALA A 127 -18.41 -20.14 -8.78
N GLY A 128 -17.36 -20.18 -7.96
CA GLY A 128 -16.86 -18.97 -7.32
C GLY A 128 -15.98 -19.22 -6.11
N THR A 129 -15.93 -18.22 -5.24
CA THR A 129 -15.12 -18.20 -4.02
C THR A 129 -16.00 -18.21 -2.78
N TYR A 130 -15.58 -18.97 -1.78
CA TYR A 130 -16.25 -19.11 -0.49
C TYR A 130 -15.26 -18.83 0.65
N ILE A 131 -15.81 -18.35 1.76
CA ILE A 131 -15.10 -18.19 3.03
C ILE A 131 -15.51 -19.30 3.99
N GLN A 132 -14.53 -19.77 4.76
CA GLN A 132 -14.74 -20.64 5.90
C GLN A 132 -14.23 -19.93 7.14
N THR A 133 -15.09 -19.81 8.15
CA THR A 133 -14.75 -19.24 9.44
C THR A 133 -15.46 -20.03 10.53
N LEU A 134 -15.17 -19.70 11.79
CA LEU A 134 -15.63 -20.42 12.95
C LEU A 134 -16.14 -19.45 14.00
N VAL A 135 -17.15 -19.88 14.74
CA VAL A 135 -17.59 -19.22 15.97
C VAL A 135 -17.71 -20.26 17.08
N VAL A 136 -17.55 -19.85 18.33
CA VAL A 136 -17.74 -20.77 19.45
C VAL A 136 -19.23 -21.02 19.59
N LYS A 137 -19.61 -22.30 19.68
CA LYS A 137 -21.00 -22.69 19.86
C LYS A 137 -21.53 -22.08 21.16
N ASP A 138 -22.75 -21.56 21.11
CA ASP A 138 -23.44 -20.94 22.25
C ASP A 138 -22.76 -19.64 22.76
N ALA A 139 -21.81 -19.07 22.01
CA ALA A 139 -21.11 -17.82 22.35
C ALA A 139 -21.61 -16.59 21.56
N MET A 140 -22.87 -16.59 21.12
CA MET A 140 -23.50 -15.47 20.41
C MET A 140 -22.68 -14.99 19.19
N GLY A 141 -22.16 -15.93 18.39
CA GLY A 141 -21.36 -15.63 17.21
C GLY A 141 -19.92 -15.18 17.49
N LYS A 142 -19.50 -15.10 18.76
CA LYS A 142 -18.12 -14.74 19.11
C LYS A 142 -17.19 -15.94 19.00
N GLY A 143 -15.92 -15.64 18.78
CA GLY A 143 -14.80 -16.57 18.73
C GLY A 143 -14.22 -16.91 20.10
N LEU A 144 -12.93 -17.25 20.08
CA LEU A 144 -12.16 -17.60 21.27
C LEU A 144 -11.78 -16.34 22.06
N ASN A 145 -11.59 -16.50 23.37
CA ASN A 145 -10.93 -15.48 24.20
C ASN A 145 -9.41 -15.77 24.32
N SER A 146 -8.66 -14.83 24.92
CA SER A 146 -7.20 -14.96 25.07
C SER A 146 -6.79 -16.23 25.84
N ASN A 147 -7.54 -16.62 26.87
CA ASN A 147 -7.25 -17.85 27.63
C ASN A 147 -7.44 -19.12 26.80
N GLU A 148 -8.48 -19.17 25.98
CA GLU A 148 -8.73 -20.28 25.05
C GLU A 148 -7.67 -20.33 23.94
N TRP A 149 -7.26 -19.18 23.39
CA TRP A 149 -6.14 -19.10 22.44
C TRP A 149 -4.82 -19.59 23.06
N GLN A 150 -4.54 -19.25 24.32
CA GLN A 150 -3.35 -19.74 25.03
C GLN A 150 -3.39 -21.25 25.23
N ARG A 151 -4.55 -21.81 25.60
CA ARG A 151 -4.72 -23.28 25.70
C ARG A 151 -4.50 -23.96 24.36
N LEU A 152 -5.04 -23.39 23.28
CA LEU A 152 -4.82 -23.88 21.92
C LEU A 152 -3.35 -23.82 21.52
N LEU A 153 -2.66 -22.70 21.78
CA LEU A 153 -1.24 -22.54 21.50
C LEU A 153 -0.41 -23.62 22.18
N ASN A 154 -0.64 -23.86 23.47
CA ASN A 154 0.11 -24.84 24.25
C ASN A 154 -0.03 -26.26 23.66
N VAL A 155 -1.25 -26.64 23.25
CA VAL A 155 -1.50 -27.95 22.60
C VAL A 155 -0.80 -28.03 21.24
N VAL A 156 -0.93 -26.97 20.44
CA VAL A 156 -0.32 -26.89 19.10
C VAL A 156 1.20 -27.00 19.19
N GLU A 157 1.84 -26.26 20.11
CA GLU A 157 3.30 -26.28 20.31
C GLU A 157 3.80 -27.66 20.75
N ARG A 158 3.10 -28.33 21.68
CA ARG A 158 3.45 -29.71 22.08
C ARG A 158 3.30 -30.70 20.93
N TYR A 159 2.23 -30.58 20.15
CA TYR A 159 1.99 -31.43 18.98
C TYR A 159 3.14 -31.30 17.96
N ILE A 160 3.52 -30.06 17.62
CA ILE A 160 4.62 -29.74 16.70
C ILE A 160 5.96 -30.23 17.26
N ALA A 161 6.24 -29.98 18.55
CA ALA A 161 7.50 -30.38 19.18
C ALA A 161 7.75 -31.89 19.14
N GLY A 162 6.68 -32.69 19.08
CA GLY A 162 6.75 -34.14 18.95
C GLY A 162 7.04 -34.67 17.55
N GLU A 163 6.98 -33.83 16.50
CA GLU A 163 7.35 -34.24 15.14
C GLU A 163 8.83 -34.64 15.06
N GLY A 164 9.11 -35.78 14.42
CA GLY A 164 10.42 -36.40 14.33
C GLY A 164 10.93 -37.07 15.61
N ARG A 165 10.21 -36.99 16.74
CA ARG A 165 10.64 -37.62 18.00
C ARG A 165 10.11 -39.05 18.14
N VAL A 166 11.01 -40.02 18.14
CA VAL A 166 10.67 -41.44 18.35
C VAL A 166 10.59 -41.74 19.85
N ILE A 167 9.50 -42.38 20.26
CA ILE A 167 9.24 -42.79 21.64
C ILE A 167 9.75 -44.21 21.85
N HIS A 168 10.67 -44.38 22.78
CA HIS A 168 11.22 -45.66 23.22
C HIS A 168 10.68 -46.04 24.61
N ILE A 169 10.93 -47.27 25.04
CA ILE A 169 10.52 -47.76 26.36
C ILE A 169 11.07 -46.89 27.51
N ASN A 170 12.28 -46.36 27.33
CA ASN A 170 12.97 -45.48 28.28
C ASN A 170 12.70 -43.99 28.08
N SER A 171 11.80 -43.60 27.16
CA SER A 171 11.39 -42.19 27.02
C SER A 171 10.66 -41.73 28.29
N SER A 172 10.83 -40.45 28.63
CA SER A 172 10.13 -39.82 29.75
C SER A 172 8.60 -39.92 29.60
N ASP A 173 7.91 -39.88 30.73
CA ASP A 173 6.44 -39.92 30.75
C ASP A 173 5.83 -38.71 30.03
N GLU A 174 6.47 -37.54 30.10
CA GLU A 174 6.08 -36.35 29.34
C GLU A 174 6.09 -36.62 27.82
N HIS A 175 7.14 -37.28 27.29
CA HIS A 175 7.21 -37.61 25.87
C HIS A 175 6.16 -38.64 25.47
N LYS A 176 5.89 -39.64 26.33
CA LYS A 176 4.84 -40.64 26.09
C LYS A 176 3.46 -39.96 26.08
N GLN A 177 3.19 -39.07 27.02
CA GLN A 177 1.97 -38.31 27.12
C GLN A 177 1.77 -37.39 25.90
N ALA A 178 2.82 -36.70 25.44
CA ALA A 178 2.73 -35.89 24.23
C ALA A 178 2.39 -36.71 22.97
N ALA A 179 2.87 -37.97 22.88
CA ALA A 179 2.51 -38.86 21.78
C ALA A 179 1.04 -39.33 21.88
N GLN A 180 0.55 -39.54 23.10
CA GLN A 180 -0.85 -39.88 23.39
C GLN A 180 -1.78 -38.72 23.04
N GLU A 181 -1.47 -37.50 23.50
CA GLU A 181 -2.22 -36.28 23.15
C GLU A 181 -2.28 -36.08 21.63
N ALA A 182 -1.15 -36.26 20.92
CA ALA A 182 -1.11 -36.15 19.48
C ALA A 182 -2.01 -37.19 18.78
N ALA A 183 -2.04 -38.43 19.29
CA ALA A 183 -2.89 -39.47 18.76
C ALA A 183 -4.39 -39.17 18.98
N GLU A 184 -4.73 -38.63 20.14
CA GLU A 184 -6.10 -38.20 20.47
C GLU A 184 -6.57 -37.08 19.53
N ILE A 185 -5.74 -36.04 19.33
CA ILE A 185 -5.99 -34.93 18.39
C ILE A 185 -6.23 -35.47 16.97
N GLU A 186 -5.35 -36.34 16.46
CA GLU A 186 -5.51 -36.89 15.10
C GLU A 186 -6.74 -37.81 14.98
N HIS A 187 -7.07 -38.53 16.03
CA HIS A 187 -8.21 -39.43 16.06
C HIS A 187 -9.55 -38.70 16.04
N VAL A 188 -9.63 -37.46 16.53
CA VAL A 188 -10.88 -36.67 16.55
C VAL A 188 -11.55 -36.62 15.16
N TYR A 189 -10.82 -36.16 14.14
CA TYR A 189 -11.37 -35.96 12.79
C TYR A 189 -10.62 -36.68 11.68
N ALA A 190 -9.28 -36.74 11.72
CA ALA A 190 -8.50 -37.31 10.60
C ALA A 190 -8.59 -38.85 10.54
N PHE A 191 -8.61 -39.49 11.70
CA PHE A 191 -8.59 -40.96 11.82
C PHE A 191 -9.72 -41.52 12.68
N LYS A 192 -10.90 -40.88 12.66
CA LYS A 192 -12.06 -41.28 13.47
C LYS A 192 -12.51 -42.75 13.29
N LYS A 193 -12.21 -43.34 12.13
CA LYS A 193 -12.53 -44.74 11.80
C LYS A 193 -11.40 -45.73 12.12
N THR A 194 -10.21 -45.23 12.44
CA THR A 194 -9.03 -46.04 12.76
C THR A 194 -8.98 -46.29 14.26
N ARG A 195 -8.47 -47.44 14.69
CA ARG A 195 -8.28 -47.68 16.13
C ARG A 195 -7.25 -46.69 16.68
N ILE A 196 -7.56 -46.02 17.80
CA ILE A 196 -6.64 -45.05 18.43
C ILE A 196 -5.25 -45.63 18.72
N THR A 197 -5.15 -46.93 19.01
CA THR A 197 -3.87 -47.62 19.24
C THR A 197 -2.98 -47.68 18.00
N GLU A 198 -3.56 -47.65 16.79
CA GLU A 198 -2.81 -47.59 15.52
C GLU A 198 -2.33 -46.18 15.22
N VAL A 199 -3.16 -45.17 15.52
CA VAL A 199 -2.78 -43.75 15.44
C VAL A 199 -1.64 -43.48 16.42
N LEU A 200 -1.76 -43.96 17.67
CA LEU A 200 -0.73 -43.85 18.70
C LEU A 200 0.62 -44.43 18.25
N LYS A 201 0.63 -45.61 17.64
CA LYS A 201 1.87 -46.21 17.09
C LYS A 201 2.53 -45.31 16.04
N THR A 202 1.74 -44.56 15.29
CA THR A 202 2.25 -43.60 14.30
C THR A 202 2.83 -42.36 14.98
N CYS A 203 2.13 -41.80 15.97
CA CYS A 203 2.62 -40.67 16.75
C CYS A 203 3.87 -41.00 17.58
N GLN A 204 3.97 -42.22 18.12
CA GLN A 204 5.15 -42.74 18.81
C GLN A 204 6.37 -42.88 17.89
N LYS A 205 6.18 -43.02 16.58
CA LYS A 205 7.26 -42.99 15.58
C LYS A 205 7.66 -41.56 15.20
N GLY A 206 7.15 -40.54 15.90
CA GLY A 206 7.41 -39.14 15.63
C GLY A 206 6.74 -38.63 14.36
N LYS A 207 5.72 -39.31 13.83
CA LYS A 207 4.96 -38.80 12.68
C LYS A 207 3.74 -38.02 13.16
N ARG A 208 3.47 -36.88 12.55
CA ARG A 208 2.29 -36.06 12.80
C ARG A 208 1.52 -35.85 11.49
N TYR A 209 0.27 -36.31 11.44
CA TYR A 209 -0.56 -36.26 10.24
C TYR A 209 -0.76 -34.84 9.71
N PHE A 210 -1.03 -33.90 10.61
CA PHE A 210 -1.33 -32.52 10.26
C PHE A 210 -0.11 -31.70 9.92
N MET A 211 1.10 -32.19 10.22
CA MET A 211 2.31 -31.47 9.86
C MET A 211 2.49 -31.51 8.34
N PRO A 212 2.61 -30.33 7.70
CA PRO A 212 2.96 -30.27 6.29
C PRO A 212 4.41 -30.74 6.11
N ASP A 213 4.79 -30.97 4.86
CA ASP A 213 6.18 -31.16 4.50
C ASP A 213 7.02 -30.00 5.08
N LYS A 214 8.17 -30.32 5.69
CA LYS A 214 9.07 -29.40 6.42
C LYS A 214 9.45 -28.14 5.62
N ARG A 215 9.28 -28.17 4.30
CA ARG A 215 9.54 -27.08 3.36
C ARG A 215 8.79 -25.78 3.66
N TYR A 216 7.66 -25.80 4.37
CA TYR A 216 6.79 -24.61 4.45
C TYR A 216 6.78 -23.86 5.80
N ARG A 217 7.37 -24.41 6.88
CA ARG A 217 7.41 -23.78 8.24
C ARG A 217 6.07 -23.16 8.70
N MET A 218 4.96 -23.71 8.22
CA MET A 218 3.60 -23.17 8.42
C MET A 218 3.09 -23.36 9.83
N ASP A 219 3.65 -24.35 10.51
CA ASP A 219 3.52 -24.57 11.94
C ASP A 219 3.91 -23.31 12.74
N LEU A 220 5.03 -22.67 12.39
CA LEU A 220 5.47 -21.45 13.06
C LEU A 220 4.61 -20.23 12.70
N ALA A 221 4.22 -20.10 11.44
CA ALA A 221 3.30 -19.04 11.01
C ALA A 221 1.98 -19.12 11.78
N PHE A 222 1.43 -20.33 11.92
CA PHE A 222 0.22 -20.60 12.69
C PHE A 222 0.38 -20.28 14.17
N CYS A 223 1.47 -20.74 14.83
CA CYS A 223 1.74 -20.39 16.22
C CYS A 223 1.88 -18.87 16.41
N ASN A 224 2.56 -18.18 15.50
CA ASN A 224 2.71 -16.73 15.55
C ASN A 224 1.37 -16.00 15.42
N MET A 225 0.49 -16.48 14.53
CA MET A 225 -0.86 -15.95 14.39
C MET A 225 -1.68 -16.15 15.67
N ILE A 226 -1.63 -17.33 16.29
CA ILE A 226 -2.28 -17.59 17.59
C ILE A 226 -1.74 -16.65 18.67
N ARG A 227 -0.41 -16.50 18.79
CA ARG A 227 0.21 -15.61 19.80
C ARG A 227 -0.29 -14.17 19.69
N LYS A 228 -0.43 -13.64 18.48
CA LYS A 228 -0.96 -12.30 18.25
C LYS A 228 -2.42 -12.13 18.72
N ARG A 229 -3.17 -13.23 18.86
CA ARG A 229 -4.54 -13.23 19.39
C ARG A 229 -4.59 -13.32 20.91
N ILE A 230 -3.49 -13.61 21.58
CA ILE A 230 -3.41 -13.66 23.04
C ILE A 230 -3.03 -12.25 23.50
N ARG A 231 -4.05 -11.43 23.80
CA ARG A 231 -3.89 -10.01 24.13
C ARG A 231 -4.24 -9.72 25.58
N LEU A 232 -3.45 -10.30 26.49
CA LEU A 232 -3.60 -10.05 27.94
C LEU A 232 -3.21 -8.62 28.36
N ASP A 233 -2.53 -7.90 27.47
CA ASP A 233 -2.29 -6.46 27.61
C ASP A 233 -3.55 -5.62 27.39
N LEU A 234 -4.47 -6.07 26.53
CA LEU A 234 -5.75 -5.40 26.25
C LEU A 234 -6.87 -5.91 27.16
N ASP A 235 -6.88 -7.21 27.46
CA ASP A 235 -7.79 -7.85 28.43
C ASP A 235 -7.00 -8.71 29.43
N PRO A 236 -6.62 -8.14 30.59
CA PRO A 236 -5.88 -8.88 31.62
C PRO A 236 -6.63 -10.10 32.18
N SER A 237 -7.96 -10.15 32.07
CA SER A 237 -8.73 -11.32 32.50
C SER A 237 -8.61 -12.49 31.51
N GLY A 238 -8.36 -12.17 30.24
CA GLY A 238 -8.36 -13.11 29.12
C GLY A 238 -9.71 -13.77 28.86
N LEU A 239 -10.81 -13.19 29.36
CA LEU A 239 -12.16 -13.74 29.28
C LEU A 239 -12.99 -13.13 28.15
N VAL A 240 -12.63 -11.96 27.64
CA VAL A 240 -13.36 -11.31 26.55
C VAL A 240 -13.22 -12.12 25.27
N ARG A 241 -14.37 -12.51 24.71
CA ARG A 241 -14.43 -13.27 23.47
C ARG A 241 -14.25 -12.34 22.28
N GLN A 242 -13.37 -12.74 21.36
CA GLN A 242 -13.08 -11.98 20.17
C GLN A 242 -14.21 -12.09 19.16
N ILE A 243 -14.50 -11.03 18.42
CA ILE A 243 -15.43 -11.11 17.28
C ILE A 243 -14.69 -11.39 15.97
N GLN A 244 -13.38 -11.17 15.94
CA GLN A 244 -12.51 -11.59 14.84
C GLN A 244 -12.13 -13.06 14.98
N MET A 245 -12.28 -13.83 13.89
CA MET A 245 -11.81 -15.22 13.84
C MET A 245 -11.01 -15.46 12.55
N PRO A 246 -9.91 -16.24 12.62
CA PRO A 246 -9.14 -16.55 11.41
C PRO A 246 -10.02 -17.33 10.45
N CYS A 247 -9.86 -17.07 9.16
CA CYS A 247 -10.64 -17.71 8.11
C CYS A 247 -9.75 -18.37 7.07
N ALA A 248 -10.35 -19.28 6.30
CA ALA A 248 -9.80 -19.78 5.05
C ALA A 248 -10.67 -19.29 3.89
N ILE A 249 -10.03 -18.94 2.80
CA ILE A 249 -10.67 -18.64 1.52
C ILE A 249 -10.38 -19.81 0.59
N GLY A 250 -11.36 -20.20 -0.20
CA GLY A 250 -11.14 -21.17 -1.26
C GLY A 250 -12.08 -20.94 -2.41
N CYS A 251 -11.80 -21.57 -3.54
CA CYS A 251 -12.67 -21.52 -4.71
C CYS A 251 -13.22 -22.91 -5.09
N SER A 252 -14.36 -22.96 -5.78
CA SER A 252 -15.05 -24.19 -6.20
C SER A 252 -15.84 -23.95 -7.48
N GLU A 253 -15.91 -24.96 -8.34
CA GLU A 253 -16.87 -25.00 -9.47
C GLU A 253 -18.31 -25.20 -9.00
N HIS A 254 -18.49 -25.76 -7.82
CA HIS A 254 -19.79 -26.01 -7.20
C HIS A 254 -19.75 -25.59 -5.73
N LEU A 255 -20.23 -24.38 -5.44
CA LEU A 255 -20.18 -23.81 -4.09
C LEU A 255 -21.01 -24.61 -3.07
N ASN A 256 -22.20 -25.09 -3.46
CA ASN A 256 -23.08 -25.88 -2.59
C ASN A 256 -22.44 -27.16 -2.05
N LYS A 257 -21.76 -27.93 -2.91
CA LYS A 257 -21.11 -29.20 -2.54
C LYS A 257 -19.97 -28.98 -1.56
N ARG A 258 -19.27 -27.85 -1.67
CA ARG A 258 -18.03 -27.61 -0.96
C ARG A 258 -18.23 -27.37 0.54
N SER A 259 -19.39 -26.85 0.95
CA SER A 259 -19.73 -26.65 2.37
C SER A 259 -19.67 -27.94 3.20
N LEU A 260 -20.04 -29.08 2.59
CA LEU A 260 -20.07 -30.38 3.25
C LEU A 260 -18.66 -30.88 3.63
N ASP A 261 -17.65 -30.57 2.81
CA ASP A 261 -16.26 -31.00 3.05
C ASP A 261 -15.69 -30.44 4.36
N TYR A 262 -16.20 -29.29 4.80
CA TYR A 262 -15.76 -28.62 6.03
C TYR A 262 -16.52 -29.07 7.26
N HIS A 263 -17.62 -29.81 7.10
CA HIS A 263 -18.40 -30.25 8.25
C HIS A 263 -17.73 -31.46 8.93
N PRO A 264 -17.63 -31.49 10.28
CA PRO A 264 -16.84 -32.52 10.97
C PRO A 264 -17.39 -33.94 10.81
N ALA A 265 -18.66 -34.08 10.41
CA ALA A 265 -19.25 -35.38 10.05
C ALA A 265 -18.57 -36.06 8.85
N PHE A 266 -17.87 -35.31 7.99
CA PHE A 266 -17.22 -35.83 6.78
C PHE A 266 -15.70 -35.99 6.92
N ALA A 267 -15.20 -36.12 8.17
CA ALA A 267 -13.80 -36.41 8.49
C ALA A 267 -12.77 -35.39 7.97
N LEU A 268 -13.22 -34.22 7.48
CA LEU A 268 -12.37 -33.11 7.05
C LEU A 268 -11.30 -33.51 6.01
N GLN A 269 -11.55 -34.52 5.18
CA GLN A 269 -10.55 -35.02 4.21
C GLN A 269 -10.32 -34.05 3.04
N GLY A 270 -11.31 -33.20 2.73
CA GLY A 270 -11.28 -32.26 1.62
C GLY A 270 -10.73 -30.87 1.97
N VAL A 271 -10.34 -30.60 3.22
CA VAL A 271 -9.94 -29.26 3.69
C VAL A 271 -8.42 -29.13 3.83
N THR A 272 -7.93 -27.92 4.08
CA THR A 272 -6.50 -27.72 4.34
C THR A 272 -6.10 -28.44 5.64
N LYS A 273 -4.91 -29.04 5.66
CA LYS A 273 -4.41 -29.71 6.89
C LYS A 273 -4.44 -28.79 8.10
N LEU A 274 -4.12 -27.51 7.91
CA LEU A 274 -4.11 -26.53 9.01
C LEU A 274 -5.52 -26.28 9.56
N TRP A 275 -6.53 -26.21 8.71
CA TRP A 275 -7.93 -26.12 9.14
C TRP A 275 -8.35 -27.34 9.96
N GLY A 276 -8.08 -28.55 9.44
CA GLY A 276 -8.38 -29.79 10.14
C GLY A 276 -7.64 -29.90 11.48
N PHE A 277 -6.38 -29.46 11.52
CA PHE A 277 -5.56 -29.46 12.73
C PHE A 277 -6.14 -28.56 13.82
N MET A 278 -6.47 -27.31 13.47
CA MET A 278 -7.03 -26.36 14.43
C MET A 278 -8.35 -26.88 15.01
N LEU A 279 -9.25 -27.41 14.17
CA LEU A 279 -10.51 -27.98 14.63
C LEU A 279 -10.32 -29.19 15.54
N SER A 280 -9.40 -30.10 15.19
CA SER A 280 -9.08 -31.25 16.04
C SER A 280 -8.55 -30.83 17.41
N CYS A 281 -7.67 -29.82 17.46
CA CYS A 281 -7.15 -29.30 18.73
C CYS A 281 -8.24 -28.62 19.58
N LEU A 282 -9.14 -27.86 18.96
CA LEU A 282 -10.25 -27.21 19.67
C LEU A 282 -11.23 -28.24 20.25
N GLU A 283 -11.57 -29.26 19.48
CA GLU A 283 -12.44 -30.35 19.92
C GLU A 283 -11.78 -31.17 21.04
N PHE A 284 -10.46 -31.44 20.94
CA PHE A 284 -9.66 -32.05 22.01
C PHE A 284 -9.69 -31.23 23.31
N LEU A 285 -9.67 -29.89 23.21
CA LEU A 285 -9.78 -28.98 24.35
C LEU A 285 -11.21 -28.86 24.89
N GLY A 286 -12.18 -29.54 24.30
CA GLY A 286 -13.60 -29.48 24.65
C GLY A 286 -14.31 -28.21 24.17
N ILE A 287 -13.69 -27.43 23.27
CA ILE A 287 -14.24 -26.19 22.73
C ILE A 287 -15.03 -26.52 21.47
N LYS A 288 -16.36 -26.47 21.55
CA LYS A 288 -17.25 -26.75 20.42
C LYS A 288 -17.32 -25.54 19.50
N MET A 289 -16.98 -25.74 18.23
CA MET A 289 -17.07 -24.71 17.20
C MET A 289 -18.27 -24.96 16.29
N GLU A 290 -18.93 -23.89 15.87
CA GLU A 290 -19.83 -23.87 14.74
C GLU A 290 -19.06 -23.42 13.49
N ILE A 291 -19.20 -24.18 12.41
CA ILE A 291 -18.50 -23.95 11.15
C ILE A 291 -19.40 -23.18 10.20
N ILE A 292 -18.92 -22.04 9.75
CA ILE A 292 -19.63 -21.17 8.81
C ILE A 292 -18.89 -21.22 7.48
N CYS A 293 -19.56 -21.73 6.44
CA CYS A 293 -19.05 -21.79 5.08
C CYS A 293 -20.02 -21.05 4.15
N LEU A 294 -19.58 -19.92 3.57
CA LEU A 294 -20.46 -19.02 2.82
C LEU A 294 -19.86 -18.66 1.46
N PRO A 295 -20.65 -18.64 0.39
CA PRO A 295 -20.21 -18.08 -0.89
C PRO A 295 -20.06 -16.56 -0.75
N VAL A 296 -18.87 -16.04 -1.06
CA VAL A 296 -18.57 -14.59 -0.98
C VAL A 296 -18.54 -13.93 -2.35
N ILE A 297 -18.16 -14.68 -3.38
CA ILE A 297 -18.07 -14.20 -4.76
C ILE A 297 -18.59 -15.31 -5.67
N LYS A 298 -19.53 -15.00 -6.55
CA LYS A 298 -19.84 -15.82 -7.73
C LYS A 298 -19.11 -15.24 -8.93
N ILE A 299 -18.63 -16.11 -9.80
CA ILE A 299 -17.99 -15.69 -11.06
C ILE A 299 -18.97 -15.85 -12.21
N TRP A 300 -18.85 -14.99 -13.22
CA TRP A 300 -19.66 -15.09 -14.44
C TRP A 300 -18.81 -15.27 -15.71
N LYS A 301 -17.48 -15.17 -15.58
CA LYS A 301 -16.50 -15.51 -16.62
C LYS A 301 -15.51 -16.54 -16.06
N ALA A 302 -15.08 -17.48 -16.90
CA ALA A 302 -14.18 -18.57 -16.49
C ALA A 302 -12.85 -18.06 -15.90
N GLU A 303 -12.27 -17.02 -16.50
CA GLU A 303 -11.01 -16.40 -16.08
C GLU A 303 -11.08 -15.75 -14.69
N GLN A 304 -12.27 -15.39 -14.21
CA GLN A 304 -12.45 -14.72 -12.92
C GLN A 304 -12.21 -15.65 -11.72
N MET A 305 -12.21 -16.97 -11.89
CA MET A 305 -12.08 -17.92 -10.77
C MET A 305 -10.83 -17.65 -9.92
N ASN A 306 -9.69 -17.52 -10.57
CA ASN A 306 -8.41 -17.30 -9.89
C ASN A 306 -8.35 -15.90 -9.27
N TYR A 307 -8.83 -14.87 -9.99
CA TYR A 307 -8.88 -13.50 -9.49
C TYR A 307 -9.82 -13.34 -8.29
N ALA A 308 -10.95 -14.04 -8.27
CA ALA A 308 -11.89 -14.03 -7.15
C ALA A 308 -11.26 -14.62 -5.88
N GLU A 309 -10.53 -15.73 -6.01
CA GLU A 309 -9.82 -16.35 -4.88
C GLU A 309 -8.72 -15.44 -4.36
N ILE A 310 -7.93 -14.82 -5.26
CA ILE A 310 -6.88 -13.86 -4.93
C ILE A 310 -7.48 -12.67 -4.17
N LEU A 311 -8.51 -12.03 -4.72
CA LEU A 311 -9.14 -10.85 -4.13
C LEU A 311 -9.64 -11.13 -2.72
N ALA A 312 -10.44 -12.18 -2.55
CA ALA A 312 -10.99 -12.53 -1.24
C ALA A 312 -9.90 -12.90 -0.23
N THR A 313 -8.84 -13.59 -0.68
CA THR A 313 -7.69 -13.95 0.17
C THR A 313 -6.93 -12.71 0.65
N LEU A 314 -6.71 -11.74 -0.23
CA LEU A 314 -6.03 -10.47 0.09
C LEU A 314 -6.86 -9.62 1.03
N LEU A 315 -8.16 -9.43 0.74
CA LEU A 315 -9.06 -8.66 1.61
C LEU A 315 -9.13 -9.29 3.00
N ALA A 316 -9.35 -10.60 3.08
CA ALA A 316 -9.49 -11.31 4.34
C ALA A 316 -8.16 -11.61 5.06
N HIS A 317 -7.03 -11.28 4.44
CA HIS A 317 -5.69 -11.63 4.92
C HIS A 317 -5.59 -13.10 5.35
N SER A 318 -6.22 -13.98 4.56
CA SER A 318 -6.51 -15.34 5.01
C SER A 318 -5.30 -16.27 4.96
N MET A 319 -4.14 -15.80 4.53
CA MET A 319 -2.87 -16.54 4.59
C MET A 319 -2.40 -16.72 6.04
N ALA A 320 -1.87 -17.89 6.36
CA ALA A 320 -1.51 -18.23 7.74
C ALA A 320 -0.30 -17.46 8.31
N ASP A 321 0.55 -16.91 7.45
CA ASP A 321 1.63 -15.98 7.83
C ASP A 321 1.13 -14.55 8.12
N ARG A 322 -0.12 -14.24 7.73
CA ARG A 322 -0.78 -12.97 8.00
C ARG A 322 -1.74 -13.11 9.17
N ASN A 323 -2.96 -13.60 8.93
CA ASN A 323 -4.00 -13.70 9.97
C ASN A 323 -5.05 -14.82 9.71
N GLY A 324 -4.79 -15.76 8.80
CA GLY A 324 -5.79 -16.78 8.44
C GLY A 324 -5.28 -18.21 8.46
N LEU A 325 -5.90 -19.05 7.63
CA LEU A 325 -5.74 -20.51 7.61
C LEU A 325 -5.39 -21.07 6.20
N ASN A 326 -5.23 -20.19 5.20
CA ASN A 326 -4.68 -20.55 3.91
C ASN A 326 -3.18 -20.83 4.02
N VAL A 327 -2.81 -22.04 3.61
CA VAL A 327 -1.41 -22.48 3.57
C VAL A 327 -0.82 -22.34 2.17
N LYS A 328 -1.67 -22.52 1.14
CA LYS A 328 -1.28 -22.36 -0.25
C LYS A 328 -1.72 -20.99 -0.73
N GLY A 329 -0.89 -20.37 -1.56
CA GLY A 329 -1.24 -19.12 -2.24
C GLY A 329 -2.50 -19.33 -3.10
N PRO A 330 -3.36 -18.31 -3.21
CA PRO A 330 -4.56 -18.35 -4.04
C PRO A 330 -4.22 -18.31 -5.53
N GLY A 331 -5.18 -18.69 -6.39
CA GLY A 331 -5.06 -18.55 -7.85
C GLY A 331 -4.16 -19.59 -8.52
N ASP A 332 -3.94 -20.72 -7.85
CA ASP A 332 -3.16 -21.88 -8.34
C ASP A 332 -4.02 -22.89 -9.12
N LYS A 333 -5.34 -22.66 -9.27
CA LYS A 333 -6.19 -23.59 -10.00
C LYS A 333 -6.01 -23.44 -11.51
N ALA A 334 -6.12 -24.57 -12.21
CA ALA A 334 -6.26 -24.57 -13.66
C ALA A 334 -7.47 -23.70 -14.06
N ASP A 335 -7.30 -22.92 -15.12
CA ASP A 335 -8.40 -22.14 -15.67
C ASP A 335 -9.58 -23.07 -15.98
N LEU A 336 -10.79 -22.62 -15.63
CA LEU A 336 -11.99 -23.28 -16.10
C LEU A 336 -12.03 -23.27 -17.63
N ASN A 337 -12.81 -24.18 -18.20
CA ASN A 337 -13.02 -24.19 -19.64
C ASN A 337 -13.61 -22.83 -20.08
N ARG A 338 -12.82 -22.04 -20.84
CA ARG A 338 -13.14 -20.67 -21.23
C ARG A 338 -14.38 -20.55 -22.12
N SER A 339 -14.88 -21.65 -22.68
CA SER A 339 -16.11 -21.67 -23.48
C SER A 339 -17.40 -21.64 -22.64
N VAL A 340 -17.32 -21.80 -21.33
CA VAL A 340 -18.50 -21.78 -20.45
C VAL A 340 -18.82 -20.35 -20.04
N THR A 341 -19.97 -19.86 -20.48
CA THR A 341 -20.55 -18.60 -20.00
C THR A 341 -21.60 -18.89 -18.92
N PHE A 342 -21.53 -18.12 -17.83
CA PHE A 342 -22.32 -18.28 -16.62
C PHE A 342 -23.40 -17.18 -16.55
N GLU A 343 -24.36 -17.24 -17.48
CA GLU A 343 -25.35 -16.16 -17.65
C GLU A 343 -26.33 -16.06 -16.46
N GLU A 344 -26.68 -17.19 -15.86
CA GLU A 344 -27.53 -17.22 -14.66
C GLU A 344 -26.83 -16.53 -13.48
N GLU A 345 -25.54 -16.79 -13.27
CA GLU A 345 -24.73 -16.13 -12.25
C GLU A 345 -24.66 -14.63 -12.49
N LYS A 346 -24.49 -14.21 -13.74
CA LYS A 346 -24.50 -12.79 -14.12
C LYS A 346 -25.84 -12.13 -13.79
N GLN A 347 -26.96 -12.78 -14.10
CA GLN A 347 -28.29 -12.28 -13.73
C GLN A 347 -28.49 -12.22 -12.21
N GLN A 348 -28.06 -13.27 -11.50
CA GLN A 348 -28.12 -13.29 -10.04
C GLN A 348 -27.35 -12.15 -9.41
N ILE A 349 -26.23 -11.73 -9.98
CA ILE A 349 -25.40 -10.64 -9.45
C ILE A 349 -25.97 -9.28 -9.83
N PHE A 350 -26.18 -9.01 -11.13
CA PHE A 350 -26.45 -7.66 -11.62
C PHE A 350 -27.94 -7.33 -11.76
N VAL A 351 -28.82 -8.32 -11.85
CA VAL A 351 -30.26 -8.09 -12.01
C VAL A 351 -31.00 -8.29 -10.68
N ARG A 352 -30.66 -9.34 -9.94
CA ARG A 352 -31.39 -9.70 -8.71
C ARG A 352 -30.89 -8.95 -7.47
N ARG A 353 -29.73 -8.29 -7.53
CA ARG A 353 -29.12 -7.59 -6.39
C ARG A 353 -28.85 -6.12 -6.69
N GLU A 354 -29.53 -5.24 -5.98
CA GLU A 354 -29.40 -3.79 -6.14
C GLU A 354 -27.99 -3.28 -5.81
N TRP A 355 -27.30 -3.89 -4.83
CA TRP A 355 -25.99 -3.40 -4.40
C TRP A 355 -24.93 -3.47 -5.50
N ALA A 356 -24.98 -4.46 -6.40
CA ALA A 356 -24.01 -4.58 -7.48
C ALA A 356 -24.17 -3.44 -8.49
N MET A 357 -25.41 -3.07 -8.81
CA MET A 357 -25.71 -1.92 -9.66
C MET A 357 -25.35 -0.60 -8.99
N ASN A 358 -25.69 -0.42 -7.71
CA ASN A 358 -25.32 0.79 -6.96
C ASN A 358 -23.80 0.97 -6.90
N ASN A 359 -23.05 -0.12 -6.70
CA ASN A 359 -21.58 -0.06 -6.72
C ASN A 359 -21.06 0.33 -8.12
N LEU A 360 -21.68 -0.19 -9.19
CA LEU A 360 -21.30 0.14 -10.56
C LEU A 360 -21.57 1.61 -10.89
N ASP A 361 -22.72 2.14 -10.49
CA ASP A 361 -23.09 3.55 -10.70
C ASP A 361 -22.10 4.50 -9.99
N LEU A 362 -21.75 4.19 -8.74
CA LEU A 362 -20.71 4.93 -8.00
C LEU A 362 -19.35 4.88 -8.71
N SER A 363 -18.95 3.72 -9.23
CA SER A 363 -17.71 3.59 -10.00
C SER A 363 -17.75 4.40 -11.31
N ILE A 364 -18.90 4.44 -12.00
CA ILE A 364 -19.08 5.25 -13.23
C ILE A 364 -18.98 6.74 -12.90
N GLU A 365 -19.66 7.21 -11.85
CA GLU A 365 -19.59 8.60 -11.41
C GLU A 365 -18.16 9.01 -11.05
N LYS A 366 -17.45 8.13 -10.34
CA LYS A 366 -16.04 8.35 -10.00
C LYS A 366 -15.14 8.40 -11.24
N ALA A 367 -15.35 7.49 -12.20
CA ALA A 367 -14.61 7.47 -13.45
C ALA A 367 -14.84 8.75 -14.26
N ARG A 368 -16.09 9.24 -14.35
CA ARG A 368 -16.41 10.52 -14.98
C ARG A 368 -15.68 11.68 -14.30
N SER A 369 -15.73 11.74 -12.96
CA SER A 369 -15.03 12.76 -12.18
C SER A 369 -13.51 12.73 -12.41
N LYS A 370 -12.91 11.54 -12.51
CA LYS A 370 -11.47 11.36 -12.83
C LYS A 370 -11.16 11.86 -14.25
N ILE A 371 -11.99 11.54 -15.24
CA ILE A 371 -11.83 12.00 -16.64
C ILE A 371 -11.93 13.54 -16.70
N GLU A 372 -12.95 14.12 -16.10
CA GLU A 372 -13.13 15.58 -16.05
C GLU A 372 -11.95 16.28 -15.38
N ALA A 373 -11.40 15.72 -14.30
CA ALA A 373 -10.21 16.25 -13.64
C ALA A 373 -8.96 16.18 -14.54
N VAL A 374 -8.78 15.08 -15.29
CA VAL A 374 -7.69 14.93 -16.26
C VAL A 374 -7.84 15.91 -17.42
N ASP A 375 -9.04 16.06 -17.97
CA ASP A 375 -9.33 17.00 -19.05
C ASP A 375 -9.13 18.45 -18.60
N HIS A 376 -9.56 18.78 -17.37
CA HIS A 376 -9.29 20.08 -16.77
C HIS A 376 -7.79 20.32 -16.59
N ALA A 377 -7.05 19.34 -16.03
CA ALA A 377 -5.60 19.43 -15.89
C ALA A 377 -4.91 19.61 -17.25
N LYS A 378 -5.32 18.85 -18.27
CA LYS A 378 -4.80 18.95 -19.63
C LYS A 378 -5.05 20.35 -20.22
N SER A 379 -6.26 20.87 -20.10
CA SER A 379 -6.60 22.22 -20.58
C SER A 379 -5.81 23.32 -19.87
N PHE A 380 -5.57 23.17 -18.55
CA PHE A 380 -4.70 24.06 -17.78
C PHE A 380 -3.25 23.98 -18.24
N TRP A 381 -2.73 22.78 -18.51
CA TRP A 381 -1.38 22.59 -19.06
C TRP A 381 -1.23 23.16 -20.47
N GLU A 382 -2.21 22.97 -21.35
CA GLU A 382 -2.18 23.50 -22.72
C GLU A 382 -2.22 25.04 -22.71
N SER A 383 -3.14 25.64 -21.95
CA SER A 383 -3.22 27.11 -21.82
C SER A 383 -2.02 27.73 -21.07
N GLY A 384 -1.50 27.05 -20.06
CA GLY A 384 -0.30 27.46 -19.33
C GLY A 384 0.97 27.31 -20.16
N ALA A 385 1.09 26.24 -20.95
CA ALA A 385 2.19 26.03 -21.88
C ALA A 385 2.17 27.10 -22.98
N ASP A 386 1.01 27.43 -23.55
CA ASP A 386 0.90 28.52 -24.52
C ASP A 386 1.31 29.87 -23.92
N LYS A 387 0.90 30.16 -22.68
CA LYS A 387 1.34 31.35 -21.96
C LYS A 387 2.86 31.36 -21.77
N MET A 388 3.44 30.25 -21.33
CA MET A 388 4.88 30.13 -21.07
C MET A 388 5.70 30.17 -22.38
N ILE A 389 5.19 29.59 -23.47
CA ILE A 389 5.76 29.68 -24.82
C ILE A 389 5.71 31.12 -25.32
N ASN A 390 4.59 31.82 -25.13
CA ASN A 390 4.45 33.23 -25.54
C ASN A 390 5.35 34.16 -24.71
N GLU A 391 5.46 33.93 -23.40
CA GLU A 391 6.40 34.66 -22.53
C GLU A 391 7.85 34.39 -22.91
N THR A 392 8.19 33.14 -23.25
CA THR A 392 9.53 32.77 -23.73
C THR A 392 9.82 33.40 -25.08
N ARG A 393 8.85 33.42 -26.01
CA ARG A 393 8.99 34.08 -27.32
C ARG A 393 9.15 35.59 -27.16
N ALA A 394 8.36 36.23 -26.31
CA ALA A 394 8.50 37.65 -26.00
C ALA A 394 9.86 37.96 -25.36
N ALA A 395 10.39 37.08 -24.50
CA ALA A 395 11.72 37.22 -23.92
C ALA A 395 12.85 37.04 -24.96
N ILE A 396 12.68 36.12 -25.93
CA ILE A 396 13.60 35.94 -27.05
C ILE A 396 13.58 37.18 -27.97
N GLU A 397 12.39 37.67 -28.33
CA GLU A 397 12.24 38.90 -29.13
C GLU A 397 12.86 40.10 -28.41
N LEU A 398 12.68 40.22 -27.09
CA LEU A 398 13.35 41.26 -26.29
C LEU A 398 14.87 41.08 -26.31
N SER A 399 15.36 39.83 -26.19
CA SER A 399 16.79 39.50 -26.27
C SER A 399 17.40 39.85 -27.64
N ASP A 400 16.65 39.71 -28.73
CA ASP A 400 17.11 40.06 -30.08
C ASP A 400 17.18 41.59 -30.29
N THR A 401 16.43 42.38 -29.50
CA THR A 401 16.54 43.85 -29.50
C THR A 401 17.71 44.38 -28.66
N VAL A 402 18.25 43.59 -27.72
CA VAL A 402 19.38 44.00 -26.87
C VAL A 402 20.64 44.36 -27.67
N PRO A 403 21.05 43.60 -28.71
CA PRO A 403 22.17 43.98 -29.57
C PRO A 403 21.98 45.32 -30.31
N GLN A 404 20.75 45.64 -30.72
CA GLN A 404 20.45 46.93 -31.39
C GLN A 404 20.55 48.09 -30.41
N VAL A 405 19.97 47.96 -29.22
CA VAL A 405 20.08 48.99 -28.17
C VAL A 405 21.54 49.17 -27.72
N LEU A 406 22.32 48.09 -27.60
CA LEU A 406 23.75 48.17 -27.31
C LEU A 406 24.54 48.86 -28.43
N ALA A 407 24.19 48.63 -29.70
CA ALA A 407 24.82 49.32 -30.82
C ALA A 407 24.49 50.82 -30.81
N GLU A 408 23.23 51.20 -30.57
CA GLU A 408 22.81 52.60 -30.46
C GLU A 408 23.45 53.32 -29.27
N LEU A 409 23.58 52.64 -28.13
CA LEU A 409 24.28 53.17 -26.96
C LEU A 409 25.76 53.39 -27.24
N LYS A 410 26.41 52.45 -27.95
CA LYS A 410 27.82 52.55 -28.33
C LYS A 410 28.05 53.69 -29.33
N ASP A 411 27.14 53.88 -30.29
CA ASP A 411 27.18 55.01 -31.21
C ASP A 411 26.97 56.35 -30.48
N THR A 412 26.08 56.37 -29.50
CA THR A 412 25.85 57.56 -28.66
C THR A 412 27.07 57.88 -27.80
N GLU A 413 27.71 56.86 -27.23
CA GLU A 413 28.96 57.00 -26.46
C GLU A 413 30.08 57.54 -27.35
N ASN A 414 30.28 56.98 -28.54
CA ASN A 414 31.27 57.45 -29.51
C ASN A 414 31.04 58.92 -29.90
N ARG A 415 29.80 59.35 -30.15
CA ARG A 415 29.48 60.76 -30.44
C ARG A 415 29.83 61.69 -29.27
N LYS A 416 29.57 61.26 -28.03
CA LYS A 416 29.95 62.04 -26.84
C LYS A 416 31.45 62.12 -26.65
N ILE A 417 32.18 61.04 -26.95
CA ILE A 417 33.64 61.04 -26.95
C ILE A 417 34.18 62.04 -27.98
N GLU A 418 33.65 62.03 -29.22
CA GLU A 418 34.04 63.01 -30.24
C GLU A 418 33.74 64.46 -29.84
N GLU A 419 32.58 64.72 -29.23
CA GLU A 419 32.23 66.06 -28.71
C GLU A 419 33.18 66.49 -27.59
N PHE A 420 33.52 65.56 -26.69
CA PHE A 420 34.48 65.81 -25.62
C PHE A 420 35.87 66.11 -26.17
N GLU A 421 36.36 65.34 -27.15
CA GLU A 421 37.65 65.59 -27.81
C GLU A 421 37.69 66.94 -28.52
N LYS A 422 36.62 67.32 -29.24
CA LYS A 422 36.50 68.66 -29.86
C LYS A 422 36.54 69.78 -28.81
N THR A 423 35.87 69.58 -27.69
CA THR A 423 35.85 70.56 -26.59
C THR A 423 37.23 70.67 -25.95
N LYS A 424 37.93 69.55 -25.76
CA LYS A 424 39.29 69.52 -25.26
C LYS A 424 40.25 70.25 -26.19
N MET A 425 40.19 70.02 -27.51
CA MET A 425 41.02 70.74 -28.48
C MET A 425 40.80 72.26 -28.42
N ARG A 426 39.55 72.71 -28.24
CA ARG A 426 39.25 74.14 -28.06
C ARG A 426 39.87 74.70 -26.78
N LEU A 427 39.82 73.96 -25.68
CA LEU A 427 40.46 74.36 -24.43
C LEU A 427 41.98 74.43 -24.58
N ASP A 428 42.60 73.47 -25.26
CA ASP A 428 44.04 73.49 -25.53
C ASP A 428 44.43 74.69 -26.42
N GLU A 429 43.61 75.04 -27.43
CA GLU A 429 43.80 76.25 -28.25
C GLU A 429 43.69 77.54 -27.42
N ASP A 430 42.71 77.61 -26.51
CA ASP A 430 42.50 78.77 -25.66
C ASP A 430 43.60 78.89 -24.59
N ASP A 431 44.08 77.78 -24.04
CA ASP A 431 45.25 77.74 -23.15
C ASP A 431 46.52 78.21 -23.88
N GLN A 432 46.74 77.81 -25.13
CA GLN A 432 47.85 78.32 -25.95
C GLN A 432 47.75 79.83 -26.17
N LYS A 433 46.54 80.35 -26.46
CA LYS A 433 46.31 81.81 -26.58
C LYS A 433 46.58 82.52 -25.26
N LEU A 434 46.11 81.96 -24.14
CA LEU A 434 46.34 82.52 -22.80
C LEU A 434 47.83 82.53 -22.45
N SER A 435 48.58 81.47 -22.80
CA SER A 435 50.03 81.42 -22.64
C SER A 435 50.72 82.51 -23.47
N SER A 436 50.32 82.70 -24.73
CA SER A 436 50.84 83.79 -25.58
C SER A 436 50.54 85.18 -25.02
N ILE A 437 49.36 85.39 -24.45
CA ILE A 437 49.00 86.64 -23.77
C ILE A 437 49.85 86.83 -22.51
N ALA A 438 50.06 85.78 -21.73
CA ALA A 438 50.91 85.81 -20.54
C ALA A 438 52.37 86.14 -20.90
N ASP A 439 52.92 85.53 -21.95
CA ASP A 439 54.26 85.84 -22.47
C ASP A 439 54.38 87.30 -22.91
N THR A 440 53.34 87.81 -23.59
CA THR A 440 53.26 89.22 -24.01
C THR A 440 53.22 90.15 -22.80
N LEU A 441 52.41 89.84 -21.78
CA LEU A 441 52.35 90.59 -20.52
C LEU A 441 53.67 90.54 -19.75
N SER A 442 54.36 89.40 -19.76
CA SER A 442 55.69 89.25 -19.18
C SER A 442 56.72 90.13 -19.90
N ALA A 443 56.67 90.18 -21.24
CA ALA A 443 57.50 91.08 -22.05
C ALA A 443 57.19 92.56 -21.77
N TYR A 444 55.92 92.93 -21.62
CA TYR A 444 55.53 94.29 -21.21
C TYR A 444 56.01 94.64 -19.80
N SER A 445 55.95 93.69 -18.87
CA SER A 445 56.44 93.87 -17.50
C SER A 445 57.97 94.05 -17.48
N ALA A 446 58.69 93.25 -18.26
CA ALA A 446 60.14 93.38 -18.46
C ALA A 446 60.49 94.75 -19.08
N PHE A 447 59.79 95.15 -20.14
CA PHE A 447 59.96 96.47 -20.77
C PHE A 447 59.67 97.62 -19.80
N LYS A 448 58.61 97.50 -18.99
CA LYS A 448 58.28 98.49 -17.95
C LYS A 448 59.38 98.57 -16.88
N ASN A 449 59.95 97.44 -16.48
CA ASN A 449 61.06 97.40 -15.53
C ASN A 449 62.34 97.99 -16.13
N ASP A 450 62.61 97.77 -17.43
CA ASP A 450 63.74 98.36 -18.15
C ASP A 450 63.58 99.88 -18.29
N ILE A 451 62.37 100.38 -18.58
CA ILE A 451 62.07 101.83 -18.52
C ILE A 451 62.26 102.36 -17.10
N GLY A 452 61.79 101.62 -16.09
CA GLY A 452 61.95 102.01 -14.69
C GLY A 452 63.42 102.14 -14.28
N LYS A 453 64.28 101.22 -14.74
CA LYS A 453 65.74 101.31 -14.55
C LYS A 453 66.33 102.49 -15.32
N TRP A 454 65.93 102.69 -16.58
CA TRP A 454 66.42 103.81 -17.38
C TRP A 454 66.09 105.18 -16.75
N LEU A 455 64.89 105.34 -16.18
CA LEU A 455 64.50 106.56 -15.47
C LEU A 455 65.25 106.73 -14.13
N GLN A 456 65.60 105.63 -13.44
CA GLN A 456 66.45 105.69 -12.24
C GLN A 456 67.90 106.03 -12.58
N ASP A 457 68.42 105.52 -13.71
CA ASP A 457 69.75 105.87 -14.20
C ASP A 457 69.83 107.37 -14.62
N GLU A 458 68.72 107.99 -15.09
CA GLU A 458 68.63 109.44 -15.31
C GLU A 458 68.53 110.25 -14.00
N GLU A 459 67.80 109.77 -12.98
CA GLU A 459 67.74 110.43 -11.67
C GLU A 459 69.09 110.35 -10.92
N ASP A 460 69.84 109.26 -11.08
CA ASP A 460 71.19 109.11 -10.51
C ASP A 460 72.24 109.98 -11.25
N GLU A 461 72.06 110.29 -12.55
CA GLU A 461 72.89 111.28 -13.26
C GLU A 461 72.62 112.73 -12.79
N ASP A 462 71.38 113.05 -12.43
CA ASP A 462 71.02 114.35 -11.85
C ASP A 462 71.44 114.48 -10.37
N GLU A 463 71.51 113.39 -9.60
CA GLU A 463 72.04 113.39 -8.23
C GLU A 463 73.58 113.49 -8.17
N ILE A 464 74.29 113.02 -9.20
CA ILE A 464 75.77 113.17 -9.31
C ILE A 464 76.18 114.60 -9.72
N LEU A 465 75.32 115.37 -10.40
CA LEU A 465 75.60 116.78 -10.73
C LEU A 465 75.15 117.78 -9.66
N ALA A 466 74.51 117.32 -8.57
CA ALA A 466 74.16 118.15 -7.41
C ALA A 466 75.16 118.03 -6.25
N ALA A 467 76.24 117.24 -6.41
CA ALA A 467 77.30 117.05 -5.42
C ALA A 467 78.70 117.24 -6.02
N ASP A 468 78.95 118.37 -6.70
CA ASP A 468 80.19 119.16 -6.60
C ASP A 468 80.03 120.57 -7.20
#